data_AF-A0A7H8KMK8-F1
#
_entry.id   AF-A0A7H8KMK8-F1
#
_cell.length_a   1.000
_cell.length_b   1.000
_cell.length_c   1.000
_cell.angle_alpha   90.00
_cell.angle_beta   90.00
_cell.angle_gamma   90.00
#
_symmetry.space_group_name_H-M   'P 1'
#
loop_
_entity.id
_entity.type
_entity.pdbx_description
1 polymer ?
#
loop_
_entity_poly.entity_id
_entity_poly.type
_entity_poly.pdbx_seq_one_letter_code
_entity_poly.pdbx_strand_id
1 'polypeptide(L)'
;MTDRTFETIVAGTTDEYRLDVVTDPTVDNPQIVTYFTATDVEAACHQATRLLTAVTGPDDRYGELYAHDGDGGAVHCDTIHLPA
;
A
#
# COMPACT_ATOMS: atom_id res chain seq x y z
N MET A 1 37.38 -15.98 22.09
CA MET A 1 35.91 -16.06 22.05
C MET A 1 35.48 -14.83 21.28
N THR A 2 35.35 -14.96 19.96
CA THR A 2 35.03 -13.83 19.08
C THR A 2 33.52 -13.79 18.97
N ASP A 3 32.91 -12.84 19.67
CA ASP A 3 31.49 -12.53 19.58
C ASP A 3 31.23 -12.03 18.15
N ARG A 4 30.67 -12.89 17.30
CA ARG A 4 30.19 -12.50 15.98
C ARG A 4 28.80 -11.91 16.17
N THR A 5 28.75 -10.60 16.28
CA THR A 5 27.50 -9.83 16.24
C THR A 5 26.91 -10.04 14.85
N PHE A 6 25.78 -10.74 14.76
CA PHE A 6 24.98 -10.76 13.55
C PHE A 6 24.39 -9.36 13.42
N GLU A 7 24.94 -8.54 12.52
CA GLU A 7 24.31 -7.30 12.11
C GLU A 7 23.08 -7.67 11.29
N THR A 8 21.96 -7.90 11.98
CA THR A 8 20.66 -7.97 11.33
C THR A 8 20.34 -6.57 10.88
N ILE A 9 20.75 -6.23 9.66
CA ILE A 9 20.12 -5.14 8.91
C ILE A 9 18.69 -5.63 8.66
N VAL A 10 17.80 -5.38 9.62
CA VAL A 10 16.38 -5.28 9.33
C VAL A 10 16.29 -3.99 8.52
N ALA A 11 16.51 -4.11 7.20
CA ALA A 11 15.98 -3.09 6.31
C ALA A 11 14.50 -3.00 6.70
N GLY A 12 14.07 -1.84 7.17
CA GLY A 12 12.72 -1.62 7.66
C GLY A 12 11.71 -1.72 6.53
N THR A 13 11.64 -2.83 5.84
CA THR A 13 10.46 -3.17 5.05
C THR A 13 9.46 -3.64 6.07
N THR A 14 8.86 -2.69 6.79
CA THR A 14 7.53 -2.95 7.33
C THR A 14 6.74 -3.43 6.12
N ASP A 15 6.31 -4.69 6.14
CA ASP A 15 5.46 -5.31 5.12
C ASP A 15 4.09 -4.63 5.04
N GLU A 16 3.98 -3.37 5.50
CA GLU A 16 2.82 -2.52 5.61
C GLU A 16 2.68 -1.68 4.33
N TYR A 17 1.46 -1.67 3.83
CA TYR A 17 1.02 -0.95 2.67
C TYR A 17 -0.18 -0.08 3.05
N ARG A 18 -0.29 1.07 2.41
CA ARG A 18 -1.42 1.98 2.51
C ARG A 18 -2.13 2.04 1.16
N LEU A 19 -3.43 1.81 1.16
CA LEU A 19 -4.31 2.01 0.01
C LEU A 19 -5.16 3.26 0.25
N ASP A 20 -5.02 4.23 -0.65
CA ASP A 20 -5.84 5.43 -0.69
C ASP A 20 -6.86 5.26 -1.82
N VAL A 21 -8.15 5.24 -1.49
CA VAL A 21 -9.24 5.19 -2.47
C VAL A 21 -9.63 6.60 -2.85
N VAL A 22 -9.39 6.95 -4.11
CA VAL A 22 -9.54 8.30 -4.66
C VAL A 22 -10.48 8.30 -5.86
N THR A 23 -10.95 9.47 -6.24
CA THR A 23 -11.76 9.74 -7.43
C THR A 23 -11.20 10.97 -8.15
N ASP A 24 -11.36 11.06 -9.46
CA ASP A 24 -10.97 12.25 -10.22
C ASP A 24 -12.00 13.39 -9.97
N PRO A 25 -11.59 14.66 -9.76
CA PRO A 25 -10.23 15.18 -9.66
C PRO A 25 -9.70 15.26 -8.22
N THR A 26 -10.38 14.65 -7.25
CA THR A 26 -10.10 14.75 -5.82
C THR A 26 -9.02 13.79 -5.34
N VAL A 27 -7.89 13.73 -6.04
CA VAL A 27 -6.78 12.80 -5.77
C VAL A 27 -6.12 13.06 -4.41
N ASP A 28 -6.02 14.33 -4.01
CA ASP A 28 -5.42 14.73 -2.73
C ASP A 28 -6.33 14.50 -1.51
N ASN A 29 -7.60 14.11 -1.73
CA ASN A 29 -8.58 13.90 -0.68
C ASN A 29 -9.14 12.46 -0.77
N PRO A 30 -8.39 11.46 -0.31
CA PRO A 30 -8.85 10.08 -0.35
C PRO A 30 -10.14 9.91 0.45
N GLN A 31 -11.11 9.21 -0.15
CA GLN A 31 -12.39 8.90 0.49
C GLN A 31 -12.19 7.87 1.61
N ILE A 32 -11.27 6.93 1.39
CA ILE A 32 -10.93 5.85 2.33
C ILE A 32 -9.42 5.65 2.28
N VAL A 33 -8.81 5.55 3.46
CA VAL A 33 -7.42 5.16 3.63
C VAL A 33 -7.39 3.86 4.43
N THR A 34 -6.76 2.82 3.89
CA THR A 34 -6.65 1.51 4.55
C THR A 34 -5.20 1.09 4.65
N TYR A 35 -4.78 0.66 5.84
CA TYR A 35 -3.46 0.07 6.07
C TYR A 35 -3.60 -1.44 6.17
N PHE A 36 -2.69 -2.18 5.53
CA PHE A 36 -2.66 -3.63 5.59
C PHE A 36 -1.24 -4.14 5.36
N THR A 37 -0.98 -5.39 5.76
CA THR A 37 0.32 -6.02 5.52
C THR A 37 0.26 -7.03 4.38
N ALA A 38 1.31 -7.13 3.56
CA ALA A 38 1.46 -8.11 2.50
C ALA A 38 2.91 -8.56 2.35
N THR A 39 3.13 -9.81 1.90
CA THR A 39 4.47 -10.42 1.80
C THR A 39 5.37 -9.78 0.77
N ASP A 40 4.78 -9.16 -0.25
CA ASP A 40 5.44 -8.53 -1.38
C ASP A 40 4.44 -7.61 -2.10
N VAL A 41 4.93 -6.84 -3.08
CA VAL A 41 4.13 -5.87 -3.82
C VAL A 41 3.04 -6.54 -4.66
N GLU A 42 3.26 -7.75 -5.17
CA GLU A 42 2.26 -8.46 -5.97
C GLU A 42 1.06 -8.89 -5.11
N ALA A 43 1.35 -9.47 -3.94
CA ALA A 43 0.34 -9.77 -2.92
C ALA A 43 -0.37 -8.49 -2.45
N ALA A 44 0.35 -7.38 -2.34
CA ALA A 44 -0.22 -6.09 -1.97
C ALA A 44 -1.20 -5.57 -3.03
N CYS A 45 -0.83 -5.60 -4.31
CA CYS A 45 -1.71 -5.18 -5.41
C CYS A 45 -2.97 -6.06 -5.49
N HIS A 46 -2.83 -7.37 -5.29
CA HIS A 46 -3.97 -8.29 -5.28
C HIS A 46 -4.93 -7.98 -4.11
N GLN A 47 -4.40 -7.78 -2.91
CA GLN A 47 -5.20 -7.42 -1.75
C GLN A 47 -5.85 -6.04 -1.91
N ALA A 48 -5.11 -5.06 -2.42
CA ALA A 48 -5.63 -3.72 -2.66
C ALA A 48 -6.76 -3.71 -3.71
N THR A 49 -6.65 -4.52 -4.78
CA THR A 49 -7.74 -4.71 -5.75
C THR A 49 -9.01 -5.25 -5.08
N ARG A 50 -8.86 -6.24 -4.19
CA ARG A 50 -10.00 -6.80 -3.43
C ARG A 50 -10.64 -5.78 -2.50
N LEU A 51 -9.82 -4.99 -1.81
CA LEU A 51 -10.30 -3.91 -0.94
C LEU A 51 -11.04 -2.84 -1.76
N LEU A 52 -10.47 -2.38 -2.87
CA LEU A 52 -11.07 -1.39 -3.75
C LEU A 52 -12.41 -1.87 -4.34
N THR A 53 -12.50 -3.15 -4.73
CA THR A 53 -13.74 -3.76 -5.23
C THR A 53 -14.84 -3.78 -4.16
N ALA A 54 -14.46 -3.98 -2.89
CA ALA A 54 -15.39 -4.01 -1.77
C ALA A 54 -15.88 -2.60 -1.36
N VAL A 55 -15.16 -1.54 -1.73
CA VAL A 55 -15.59 -0.17 -1.50
C VAL A 55 -16.76 0.17 -2.40
N THR A 56 -17.85 0.63 -1.77
CA THR A 56 -18.98 1.26 -2.47
C THR A 56 -18.66 2.73 -2.67
N GLY A 57 -18.84 3.23 -3.89
CA GLY A 57 -18.52 4.62 -4.21
C GLY A 57 -18.70 4.88 -5.70
N PRO A 58 -18.21 6.04 -6.19
CA PRO A 58 -18.24 6.39 -7.60
C PRO A 58 -17.55 5.35 -8.49
N ASP A 59 -18.01 5.22 -9.74
CA ASP A 59 -17.49 4.23 -10.69
C ASP A 59 -16.09 4.58 -11.21
N ASP A 60 -15.71 5.86 -11.14
CA ASP A 60 -14.38 6.38 -11.50
C ASP A 60 -13.36 6.29 -10.35
N ARG A 61 -13.69 5.55 -9.28
CA ARG A 61 -12.76 5.34 -8.17
C ARG A 61 -11.58 4.46 -8.58
N TYR A 62 -10.42 4.79 -8.05
CA TYR A 62 -9.21 4.01 -8.18
C TYR A 62 -8.42 4.03 -6.87
N GLY A 63 -7.46 3.10 -6.76
CA GLY A 63 -6.65 2.93 -5.56
C GLY A 63 -5.22 3.36 -5.79
N GLU A 64 -4.71 4.28 -4.99
CA GLU A 64 -3.29 4.63 -4.93
C GLU A 64 -2.62 3.78 -3.84
N LEU A 65 -1.69 2.92 -4.23
CA LEU A 65 -0.98 2.02 -3.34
C LEU A 65 0.37 2.62 -2.94
N TYR A 66 0.66 2.63 -1.64
CA TYR A 66 1.93 3.06 -1.09
C TYR A 66 2.53 1.96 -0.22
N ALA A 67 3.85 1.74 -0.31
CA ALA A 67 4.59 0.90 0.64
C ALA A 67 5.22 1.77 1.72
N HIS A 68 5.13 1.33 2.97
CA HIS A 68 5.79 1.99 4.08
C HIS A 68 7.29 1.67 4.06
N ASP A 69 8.14 2.70 4.07
CA ASP A 69 9.60 2.55 3.93
C ASP A 69 10.32 2.22 5.26
N GLY A 70 9.57 2.10 6.35
CA GLY A 70 10.06 1.79 7.69
C GLY A 70 10.59 2.98 8.47
N ASP A 71 10.83 4.11 7.81
CA ASP A 71 11.32 5.36 8.41
C ASP A 71 10.18 6.36 8.66
N GLY A 72 8.94 5.91 8.50
CA GLY A 72 7.73 6.72 8.64
C GLY A 72 7.27 7.37 7.34
N GLY A 73 7.96 7.10 6.23
CA GLY A 73 7.57 7.50 4.88
C GLY A 73 6.72 6.43 4.20
N ALA A 74 5.93 6.87 3.22
CA ALA A 74 5.15 6.01 2.35
C ALA A 74 5.53 6.33 0.90
N VAL A 75 6.08 5.36 0.19
CA VAL A 75 6.51 5.49 -1.20
C VAL A 75 5.40 4.97 -2.10
N HIS A 76 5.02 5.76 -3.11
CA HIS A 76 4.03 5.34 -4.09
C HIS A 76 4.52 4.11 -4.87
N CYS A 77 3.69 3.07 -4.93
CA CYS A 77 3.97 1.82 -5.60
C CYS A 77 3.24 1.71 -6.93
N ASP A 78 1.92 1.86 -6.93
CA ASP A 78 1.08 1.57 -8.10
C ASP A 78 -0.30 2.23 -8.01
N THR A 79 -0.93 2.41 -9.18
CA THR A 79 -2.30 2.91 -9.31
C THR A 79 -3.21 1.80 -9.82
N ILE A 80 -4.14 1.36 -8.97
CA ILE A 80 -5.04 0.24 -9.22
C ILE A 80 -6.37 0.75 -9.74
N HIS A 81 -6.68 0.40 -10.97
CA HIS A 81 -7.97 0.68 -11.58
C HIS A 81 -8.86 -0.57 -11.50
N LEU A 82 -10.16 -0.37 -11.20
CA LEU A 82 -11.13 -1.44 -11.36
C LEU A 82 -11.31 -1.74 -12.85
N PRO A 83 -11.41 -3.02 -13.25
CA PRO A 83 -11.74 -3.37 -14.62
C PRO A 83 -13.14 -2.81 -14.94
N ALA A 84 -13.26 -2.19 -16.12
CA ALA A 84 -14.51 -1.67 -16.66
C ALA A 84 -15.54 -2.78 -16.96
#